data_AF-A0A452ZBI9-F1
#
_entry.id   AF-A0A452ZBI9-F1
#
_cell.length_a   1.000
_cell.length_b   1.000
_cell.length_c   1.000
_cell.angle_alpha   90.00
_cell.angle_beta   90.00
_cell.angle_gamma   90.00
#
_symmetry.space_group_name_H-M   'P 1'
#
loop_
_entity.id
_entity.type
_entity.pdbx_description
1 polymer ?
#
loop_
_entity_poly.entity_id
_entity_poly.type
_entity_poly.pdbx_seq_one_letter_code
_entity_poly.pdbx_strand_id
1 'polypeptide(L)'
;MGVSEGKLRYVQVSHGHKHDKWCVILSFLLDDETYSWALDHGVEITDRQDPCYVQIAAVDPFNANLVYLQHGSAVIAMDLAKGKEIWRGYLPKEFVFQKLLHCSLLVPCVLPTWLATSHIPSAGTLSSNKADCKRKTLADILVRIDKC
;
A
#
# COMPACT_ATOMS: atom_id res chain seq x y z
N MET A 1 7.78 8.28 0.98
CA MET A 1 7.05 9.43 0.40
C MET A 1 5.98 8.89 -0.52
N GLY A 2 4.85 9.58 -0.66
CA GLY A 2 3.74 9.19 -1.53
C GLY A 2 2.77 10.35 -1.72
N VAL A 3 1.75 10.18 -2.56
CA VAL A 3 0.68 11.15 -2.76
C VAL A 3 -0.61 10.57 -2.19
N SER A 4 -1.31 11.35 -1.36
CA SER A 4 -2.65 11.03 -0.87
C SER A 4 -3.53 12.25 -1.02
N GLU A 5 -4.78 12.06 -1.46
CA GLU A 5 -5.75 13.16 -1.62
C GLU A 5 -5.21 14.30 -2.49
N GLY A 6 -4.36 13.96 -3.46
CA GLY A 6 -3.71 14.92 -4.36
C GLY A 6 -2.53 15.69 -3.78
N LYS A 7 -2.12 15.43 -2.54
CA LYS A 7 -1.00 16.14 -1.88
C LYS A 7 0.18 15.23 -1.59
N LEU A 8 1.39 15.77 -1.69
CA LEU A 8 2.61 15.03 -1.38
C LEU A 8 2.77 14.84 0.14
N ARG A 9 3.09 13.62 0.54
CA ARG A 9 3.26 13.22 1.93
C ARG A 9 4.57 12.48 2.15
N TYR A 10 5.19 12.77 3.28
CA TYR A 10 6.33 12.03 3.81
C TYR A 10 5.90 11.33 5.09
N VAL A 11 6.18 10.04 5.21
CA VAL A 11 5.90 9.28 6.42
C VAL A 11 7.22 8.80 6.97
N GLN A 12 7.36 8.88 8.29
CA GLN A 12 8.47 8.36 9.04
C GLN A 12 7.94 7.38 10.07
N VAL A 13 8.65 6.27 10.22
CA VAL A 13 8.42 5.31 11.31
C VAL A 13 9.70 5.26 12.13
N SER A 14 9.57 5.51 13.42
CA SER A 14 10.62 5.23 14.39
C SER A 14 10.21 4.05 15.24
N HIS A 15 11.18 3.23 15.57
CA HIS A 15 11.04 2.07 16.43
C HIS A 15 12.11 2.11 17.50
N GLY A 16 11.80 1.57 18.68
CA GLY A 16 12.77 1.41 19.75
C GLY A 16 13.77 0.28 19.48
N HIS A 17 14.20 -0.43 20.53
CA HIS A 17 15.10 -1.56 20.39
C HIS A 17 14.44 -2.73 19.64
N LYS A 18 15.23 -3.70 19.17
CA LYS A 18 14.78 -4.83 18.30
C LYS A 18 13.62 -5.68 18.82
N HIS A 19 13.32 -5.58 20.11
CA HIS A 19 12.27 -6.33 20.79
C HIS A 19 11.14 -5.45 21.30
N ASP A 20 11.20 -4.15 21.04
CA ASP A 20 10.18 -3.21 21.44
C ASP A 20 8.92 -3.45 20.61
N LYS A 21 7.78 -3.46 21.28
CA LYS A 21 6.46 -3.62 20.65
C LYS A 21 5.82 -2.28 20.29
N TRP A 22 6.61 -1.21 20.35
CA TRP A 22 6.14 0.14 20.09
C TRP A 22 6.86 0.80 18.91
N CYS A 23 6.11 1.57 18.13
CA CYS A 23 6.64 2.52 17.14
C CYS A 23 5.89 3.84 17.23
N VAL A 24 6.57 4.90 16.82
CA VAL A 24 5.91 6.15 16.46
C VAL A 24 5.86 6.26 14.95
N ILE A 25 4.69 6.59 14.41
CA ILE A 25 4.49 6.91 13.00
C ILE A 25 4.15 8.38 12.91
N LEU A 26 4.93 9.11 12.13
CA LEU A 26 4.71 10.52 11.83
C LEU A 26 4.43 10.67 10.34
N SER A 27 3.35 11.38 10.00
CA SER A 27 3.00 11.76 8.63
C SER A 27 3.11 13.27 8.49
N PHE A 28 3.81 13.70 7.47
CA PHE A 28 4.05 15.09 7.13
C PHE A 28 3.42 15.40 5.78
N LEU A 29 2.74 16.54 5.71
CA LEU A 29 2.16 17.09 4.50
C LEU A 29 3.11 18.15 3.93
N LEU A 30 3.35 18.12 2.62
CA LEU A 30 4.03 19.23 1.95
C LEU A 30 3.04 20.39 1.78
N ASP A 31 3.39 21.55 2.30
CA ASP A 31 2.64 22.77 2.11
C ASP A 31 2.93 23.37 0.73
N ASP A 32 1.88 23.63 -0.05
CA ASP A 32 1.99 24.06 -1.46
C ASP A 32 2.45 25.52 -1.61
N GLU A 33 2.31 26.36 -0.56
CA GLU A 33 2.66 27.77 -0.61
C GLU A 33 4.09 28.02 -0.12
N THR A 34 4.46 27.37 0.98
CA THR A 34 5.73 27.53 1.67
C THR A 34 6.77 26.49 1.27
N TYR A 35 6.38 25.45 0.53
CA TYR A 35 7.22 24.30 0.16
C TYR A 35 7.91 23.64 1.37
N SER A 36 7.24 23.68 2.53
CA SER A 36 7.75 23.16 3.78
C SER A 36 6.94 21.94 4.25
N TRP A 37 7.57 21.06 5.02
CA TRP A 37 6.91 19.89 5.59
C TRP A 37 6.27 20.25 6.93
N ALA A 38 4.95 20.11 7.02
CA ALA A 38 4.20 20.26 8.27
C ALA A 38 3.79 18.89 8.80
N LEU A 39 3.89 18.68 10.12
CA LEU A 39 3.36 17.48 10.75
C LEU A 39 1.84 17.48 10.65
N ASP A 40 1.27 16.44 10.04
CA ASP A 40 -0.16 16.29 9.81
C ASP A 40 -0.78 15.25 10.76
N HIS A 41 -0.11 14.09 10.90
CA HIS A 41 -0.51 13.05 11.85
C HIS A 41 0.68 12.51 12.63
N GLY A 42 0.45 12.16 13.89
CA GLY A 42 1.41 11.45 14.73
C GLY A 42 0.71 10.45 15.61
N VAL A 43 1.16 9.19 15.58
CA VAL A 43 0.63 8.13 16.44
C VAL A 43 1.77 7.35 17.06
N GLU A 44 1.68 7.14 18.37
CA GLU A 44 2.44 6.12 19.07
C GLU A 44 1.60 4.84 19.18
N ILE A 45 2.15 3.74 18.72
CA ILE A 45 1.52 2.43 18.74
C ILE A 45 2.30 1.62 19.75
N THR A 46 1.66 1.16 20.83
CA THR A 46 2.32 0.48 21.95
C THR A 46 1.93 -1.00 22.10
N ASP A 47 0.79 -1.39 21.51
CA ASP A 47 0.23 -2.73 21.63
C ASP A 47 0.20 -3.45 20.27
N ARG A 48 1.38 -3.87 19.80
CA ARG A 48 1.48 -4.71 18.60
C ARG A 48 1.70 -6.17 18.95
N GLN A 49 1.07 -7.04 18.16
CA GLN A 49 1.34 -8.47 18.18
C GLN A 49 2.79 -8.78 17.78
N ASP A 50 3.37 -7.99 16.87
CA ASP A 50 4.71 -8.22 16.30
C ASP A 50 5.77 -7.23 16.81
N PRO A 51 7.05 -7.65 16.89
CA PRO A 51 8.18 -6.76 17.18
C PRO A 51 8.29 -5.63 16.15
N CYS A 52 8.78 -4.49 16.60
CA CYS A 52 8.76 -3.27 15.83
C CYS A 52 9.95 -3.12 14.85
N TYR A 53 10.06 -4.04 13.89
CA TYR A 53 10.91 -3.86 12.71
C TYR A 53 10.04 -3.73 11.46
N VAL A 54 9.22 -2.68 11.44
CA VAL A 54 8.31 -2.42 10.32
C VAL A 54 8.91 -1.43 9.33
N GLN A 55 8.74 -1.70 8.04
CA GLN A 55 9.05 -0.76 6.97
C GLN A 55 7.76 -0.09 6.49
N ILE A 56 7.86 1.16 6.03
CA ILE A 56 6.74 1.81 5.36
C ILE A 56 6.58 1.12 4.00
N ALA A 57 5.41 0.53 3.78
CA ALA A 57 5.11 -0.16 2.55
C ALA A 57 4.45 0.80 1.55
N ALA A 58 3.44 1.56 1.98
CA ALA A 58 2.73 2.51 1.13
C ALA A 58 1.96 3.57 1.94
N VAL A 59 1.68 4.70 1.31
CA VAL A 59 0.66 5.66 1.75
C VAL A 59 -0.59 5.41 0.92
N ASP A 60 -1.77 5.39 1.53
CA ASP A 60 -3.01 5.25 0.78
C ASP A 60 -3.21 6.46 -0.16
N PRO A 61 -3.60 6.25 -1.43
CA PRO A 61 -3.73 7.36 -2.38
C PRO A 61 -4.98 8.22 -2.14
N PHE A 62 -5.95 7.73 -1.37
CA PHE A 62 -7.26 8.37 -1.19
C PHE A 62 -7.58 8.77 0.24
N ASN A 63 -6.90 8.19 1.23
CA ASN A 63 -7.15 8.46 2.63
C ASN A 63 -5.85 8.73 3.37
N ALA A 64 -5.62 10.01 3.65
CA ALA A 64 -4.44 10.50 4.35
C ALA A 64 -4.17 9.85 5.71
N ASN A 65 -5.22 9.34 6.35
CA ASN A 65 -5.12 8.68 7.65
C ASN A 65 -4.59 7.25 7.53
N LEU A 66 -4.53 6.67 6.33
CA LEU A 66 -4.16 5.28 6.13
C LEU A 66 -2.71 5.14 5.64
N VAL A 67 -1.93 4.38 6.41
CA VAL A 67 -0.58 3.97 6.05
C VAL A 67 -0.47 2.46 6.12
N TYR A 68 0.18 1.88 5.12
CA TYR A 68 0.46 0.46 5.04
C TYR A 68 1.90 0.20 5.47
N LEU A 69 2.07 -0.68 6.45
CA LEU A 69 3.36 -1.12 6.96
C LEU A 69 3.62 -2.56 6.57
N GLN A 70 4.90 -2.91 6.44
CA GLN A 70 5.34 -4.26 6.15
C GLN A 70 6.25 -4.78 7.26
N HIS A 71 5.95 -5.98 7.75
CA HIS A 71 6.80 -6.73 8.68
C HIS A 71 6.92 -8.18 8.20
N GLY A 72 8.10 -8.56 7.69
CA GLY A 72 8.26 -9.86 7.03
C GLY A 72 7.26 -10.02 5.87
N SER A 73 6.38 -11.02 5.97
CA SER A 73 5.29 -11.23 5.00
C SER A 73 3.99 -10.52 5.38
N ALA A 74 3.86 -9.94 6.57
CA ALA A 74 2.65 -9.25 6.98
C ALA A 74 2.58 -7.84 6.37
N VAL A 75 1.39 -7.49 5.88
CA VAL A 75 1.01 -6.13 5.49
C VAL A 75 -0.07 -5.66 6.45
N ILE A 76 0.13 -4.50 7.06
CA ILE A 76 -0.70 -3.97 8.14
C ILE A 76 -1.20 -2.59 7.71
N ALA A 77 -2.51 -2.40 7.67
CA ALA A 77 -3.12 -1.10 7.45
C ALA A 77 -3.38 -0.42 8.81
N MET A 78 -2.78 0.76 8.98
CA MET A 78 -2.92 1.58 10.19
C MET A 78 -3.76 2.81 9.88
N ASP A 79 -4.75 3.06 10.73
CA ASP A 79 -5.46 4.33 10.78
C ASP A 79 -4.76 5.24 11.79
N LEU A 80 -4.05 6.25 11.28
CA LEU A 80 -3.26 7.21 12.07
C LEU A 80 -4.16 8.12 12.91
N ALA A 81 -5.36 8.45 12.43
CA ALA A 81 -6.31 9.28 13.17
C ALA A 81 -6.91 8.54 14.38
N LYS A 82 -7.13 7.23 14.24
CA LYS A 82 -7.61 6.37 15.34
C LYS A 82 -6.49 5.72 16.14
N GLY A 83 -5.25 5.84 15.67
CA GLY A 83 -4.06 5.23 16.22
C GLY A 83 -4.11 3.71 16.35
N LYS A 84 -4.77 3.00 15.42
CA LYS A 84 -4.96 1.55 15.52
C LYS A 84 -4.87 0.82 14.19
N GLU A 85 -4.55 -0.47 14.28
CA GLU A 85 -4.64 -1.40 13.17
C GLU A 85 -6.11 -1.59 12.77
N ILE A 86 -6.40 -1.49 11.47
CA ILE A 86 -7.75 -1.73 10.92
C ILE A 86 -7.80 -2.98 10.05
N TRP A 87 -6.66 -3.44 9.53
CA TRP A 87 -6.58 -4.61 8.67
C TRP A 87 -5.18 -5.19 8.63
N ARG A 88 -5.11 -6.51 8.41
CA ARG A 88 -3.87 -7.26 8.24
C ARG A 88 -4.04 -8.36 7.20
N GLY A 89 -3.02 -8.52 6.36
CA GLY A 89 -2.89 -9.62 5.42
C GLY A 89 -1.47 -10.17 5.39
N TYR A 90 -1.31 -11.31 4.73
CA TYR A 90 -0.03 -12.00 4.60
C TYR A 90 0.29 -12.26 3.13
N LEU A 91 1.49 -11.87 2.71
CA LEU A 91 2.02 -12.15 1.40
C LEU A 91 2.46 -13.64 1.30
N PRO A 92 2.32 -14.26 0.12
CA PRO A 92 2.82 -15.62 -0.11
C PRO A 92 4.32 -15.72 0.16
N LYS A 93 4.77 -16.87 0.69
CA LYS A 93 6.18 -17.10 1.10
C LYS A 93 7.21 -16.92 -0.02
N GLU A 94 6.80 -17.04 -1.29
CA GLU A 94 7.67 -16.86 -2.47
C GLU A 94 8.10 -15.40 -2.68
N PHE A 95 7.38 -14.42 -2.12
CA PHE A 95 7.79 -13.01 -2.12
C PHE A 95 8.88 -12.70 -1.10
N VAL A 96 9.28 -13.66 -0.27
CA VAL A 96 10.37 -13.52 0.72
C VAL A 96 11.72 -13.71 0.01
N PHE A 97 12.00 -12.91 -1.02
CA PHE A 97 13.36 -12.79 -1.54
C PHE A 97 14.17 -11.95 -0.55
N GLN A 98 15.08 -12.60 0.18
CA GLN A 98 16.09 -12.00 1.06
C GLN A 98 16.96 -10.91 0.39
N LYS A 99 16.83 -10.69 -0.93
CA LYS A 99 17.54 -9.65 -1.70
C LYS A 99 16.73 -8.37 -1.95
N LEU A 100 15.44 -8.32 -1.61
CA LEU A 100 14.55 -7.16 -1.81
C LEU A 100 14.39 -6.29 -0.56
N LEU A 101 15.15 -6.58 0.50
CA LEU A 101 15.05 -5.99 1.85
C LEU A 101 15.26 -4.46 1.94
N HIS A 102 15.57 -3.78 0.83
CA HIS A 102 15.85 -2.34 0.81
C HIS A 102 14.85 -1.50 0.01
N CYS A 103 13.79 -2.09 -0.56
CA CYS A 103 12.78 -1.33 -1.28
C CYS A 103 11.38 -1.79 -0.90
N SER A 104 10.52 -0.85 -0.49
CA SER A 104 9.08 -1.05 -0.37
C SER A 104 8.51 -1.50 -1.72
N LEU A 105 8.17 -2.78 -1.85
CA LEU A 105 7.67 -3.40 -3.10
C LEU A 105 6.19 -3.10 -3.36
N LEU A 106 5.48 -2.52 -2.39
CA LEU A 106 4.07 -2.20 -2.52
C LEU A 106 3.93 -0.83 -3.15
N VAL A 107 3.46 -0.81 -4.39
CA VAL A 107 3.00 0.42 -5.02
C VAL A 107 1.49 0.49 -4.82
N PRO A 108 0.98 1.47 -4.06
CA PRO A 108 -0.45 1.71 -4.00
C PRO A 108 -0.91 2.09 -5.41
N CYS A 109 -1.85 1.34 -5.98
CA CYS A 109 -2.40 1.61 -7.29
C CYS A 109 -3.87 1.96 -7.18
N VAL A 110 -4.26 3.01 -7.90
CA VAL A 110 -5.66 3.33 -8.11
C VAL A 110 -6.13 2.53 -9.30
N LEU A 111 -7.08 1.62 -9.07
CA LEU A 111 -7.74 0.95 -10.18
C LEU A 111 -8.58 1.99 -10.94
N PRO A 112 -8.45 2.06 -12.26
CA PRO A 112 -9.23 3.02 -13.03
C PRO A 112 -10.73 2.70 -12.90
N THR A 113 -11.57 3.73 -12.92
CA THR A 113 -13.02 3.61 -12.65
C THR A 113 -13.74 2.62 -13.57
N TRP A 114 -13.27 2.48 -14.82
CA TRP A 114 -13.80 1.50 -15.77
C TRP A 114 -13.55 0.05 -15.34
N LEU A 115 -12.60 -0.22 -14.44
CA LEU A 115 -12.35 -1.58 -13.95
C LEU A 115 -13.51 -2.09 -13.09
N ALA A 116 -14.16 -1.21 -12.32
CA ALA A 116 -15.34 -1.56 -11.53
C ALA A 116 -16.52 -2.02 -12.39
N THR A 117 -16.61 -1.50 -13.62
CA THR A 117 -17.62 -1.90 -14.61
C THR A 117 -17.12 -3.00 -15.56
N SER A 118 -15.83 -3.33 -15.49
CA SER A 118 -15.25 -4.40 -16.31
C SER A 118 -15.56 -5.76 -15.70
N HIS A 119 -16.02 -6.68 -16.54
CA HIS A 119 -16.14 -8.07 -16.14
C HIS A 119 -14.73 -8.66 -16.02
N ILE A 120 -14.24 -8.84 -14.79
CA ILE A 120 -12.98 -9.54 -14.55
C ILE A 120 -13.17 -10.99 -15.03
N PRO A 121 -12.39 -11.46 -16.01
CA PRO A 121 -12.51 -12.83 -16.48
C PRO A 121 -12.21 -13.79 -15.31
N SER A 122 -13.18 -14.64 -14.95
CA SER A 122 -12.96 -15.67 -13.94
C SER A 122 -11.82 -16.60 -14.39
N ALA A 123 -10.85 -16.82 -13.52
CA ALA A 123 -9.81 -17.81 -13.72
C ALA A 123 -10.41 -19.22 -13.54
N GLY A 124 -11.15 -19.67 -14.56
CA GLY A 124 -11.81 -20.97 -14.54
C GLY A 124 -13.06 -20.97 -15.40
N THR A 125 -12.88 -21.30 -16.68
CA THR A 125 -13.61 -22.33 -17.46
C THR A 125 -13.35 -22.04 -18.94
N LEU A 126 -12.16 -22.37 -19.42
CA LEU A 126 -11.93 -22.64 -20.84
C LEU A 126 -12.47 -24.05 -21.15
N SER A 127 -13.78 -24.24 -20.95
CA SER A 127 -14.49 -25.29 -21.68
C SER A 127 -14.76 -24.72 -23.05
N SER A 128 -14.08 -25.28 -24.05
CA SER A 128 -14.23 -24.90 -25.45
C SER A 128 -15.71 -24.85 -25.83
N ASN A 129 -16.16 -23.72 -26.37
CA ASN A 129 -16.95 -23.76 -27.60
C ASN A 129 -16.97 -22.39 -28.28
N LYS A 130 -16.71 -22.47 -29.59
CA LYS A 130 -16.64 -21.40 -30.59
C LYS A 130 -17.57 -20.22 -30.34
N ALA A 131 -16.98 -19.04 -30.17
CA ALA A 131 -17.36 -17.84 -30.91
C ALA A 131 -16.21 -16.81 -30.82
N ASP A 132 -15.86 -16.26 -31.97
CA ASP A 132 -14.78 -15.32 -32.22
C ASP A 132 -15.02 -13.98 -31.49
N CYS A 133 -14.53 -13.87 -30.27
CA CYS A 133 -14.39 -12.59 -29.60
C CYS A 133 -13.04 -12.62 -28.90
N LYS A 134 -12.10 -11.83 -29.40
CA LYS A 134 -10.74 -11.68 -28.87
C LYS A 134 -10.81 -11.16 -27.43
N ARG A 135 -11.05 -12.04 -26.47
CA ARG A 135 -11.15 -11.72 -25.04
C ARG A 135 -9.76 -11.31 -24.57
N LYS A 136 -9.58 -10.00 -24.39
CA LYS A 136 -8.38 -9.42 -23.81
C LYS A 136 -8.32 -9.83 -22.34
N THR A 137 -7.16 -10.30 -21.90
CA THR A 137 -6.91 -10.58 -20.48
C THR A 137 -6.83 -9.26 -19.70
N LEU A 138 -6.97 -9.31 -18.38
CA LEU A 138 -6.77 -8.12 -17.53
C LEU A 138 -5.37 -7.51 -17.76
N ALA A 139 -4.36 -8.37 -17.96
CA ALA A 139 -3.01 -7.94 -18.31
C ALA A 139 -2.96 -7.17 -19.65
N ASP A 140 -3.70 -7.61 -20.69
CA ASP A 140 -3.76 -6.94 -21.99
C ASP A 140 -4.40 -5.53 -21.95
N ILE A 141 -5.19 -5.25 -20.91
CA ILE A 141 -5.81 -3.94 -20.70
C ILE A 141 -4.89 -3.03 -19.88
N LEU A 142 -4.25 -3.56 -18.84
CA LEU A 142 -3.36 -2.80 -17.96
C LEU A 142 -2.05 -2.35 -18.67
N VAL A 143 -1.55 -3.12 -19.64
CA VAL A 143 -0.31 -2.82 -20.38
C VAL A 143 -0.45 -1.63 -21.36
N ARG A 144 -1.67 -1.17 -21.69
CA ARG A 144 -1.90 -0.15 -22.74
C ARG A 144 -1.96 1.29 -22.26
N ILE A 145 -1.74 1.59 -20.97
CA ILE A 145 -1.81 2.96 -20.45
C ILE A 145 -0.55 3.80 -20.79
N ASP A 146 0.43 3.25 -21.51
CA ASP A 146 1.70 3.93 -21.77
C ASP A 146 1.81 4.66 -23.13
N LYS A 147 0.69 5.11 -23.71
CA LYS A 147 0.71 5.94 -24.93
C LYS A 147 -0.36 7.02 -24.94
N CYS A 148 -0.01 8.18 -24.38
CA CYS A 148 -0.50 9.48 -24.81
C CYS A 148 0.69 10.45 -24.83
#